data_AF-A0A183EFX9-F1
#
_entry.id   AF-A0A183EFX9-F1
#
_cell.length_a   1.000
_cell.length_b   1.000
_cell.length_c   1.000
_cell.angle_alpha   90.00
_cell.angle_beta   90.00
_cell.angle_gamma   90.00
#
_symmetry.space_group_name_H-M   'P 1'
#
loop_
_entity.id
_entity.type
_entity.pdbx_description
1 polymer ?
#
loop_
_entity_poly.entity_id
_entity_poly.type
_entity_poly.pdbx_seq_one_letter_code
_entity_poly.pdbx_strand_id
1 'polypeptide(L)'
;LLENGNFMYMCSLDVSKVEHLSDGKLHMNDMQLCDGTRDLVLINQSRLSQIKYNEELEEKKKNLSKLTDQITDEKRKSDELLCELVPPSVAEILRMGKPELEEKKKNLSKLTDQITDEKRKSDELLCELVPPSVAEILRMGKPVEAREYPEATLLFSDIVTFTNISAACTPYDVVNMLNDLFTRYDRIAKITKSVTRPRTNTPLRIRLGVHMGPVVAGVVGIKMPRYCMFGDTVSVANKMESHGIPSRTHVSESARKAALQTNSYLEFSDRGVIQVKGVGQMHTYFLEQNGRKTVWDICGRPRSWFLSLNIHACISLVPQYSSRCFTHTSVIAKK
;
A
#
# COMPACT_ATOMS: atom_id res chain seq x y z
N LEU A 1 41.31 23.10 -11.76
CA LEU A 1 42.59 23.54 -12.33
C LEU A 1 43.62 22.48 -12.00
N LEU A 2 44.19 21.83 -13.01
CA LEU A 2 45.35 20.98 -12.81
C LEU A 2 46.57 21.91 -12.61
N GLU A 3 47.61 21.46 -11.90
CA GLU A 3 48.76 22.28 -11.47
C GLU A 3 49.50 23.01 -12.61
N ASN A 4 49.25 22.63 -13.87
CA ASN A 4 49.89 23.19 -15.07
C ASN A 4 49.08 24.30 -15.76
N GLY A 5 48.03 24.85 -15.13
CA GLY A 5 47.16 25.87 -15.75
C GLY A 5 46.13 25.32 -16.75
N ASN A 6 46.00 23.99 -16.86
CA ASN A 6 45.01 23.34 -17.70
C ASN A 6 43.67 23.12 -16.96
N PHE A 7 42.57 23.23 -17.70
CA PHE A 7 41.21 22.92 -17.24
C PHE A 7 40.82 21.51 -17.68
N MET A 8 40.37 20.69 -16.72
CA MET A 8 39.77 19.39 -17.01
C MET A 8 38.25 19.55 -16.99
N TYR A 9 37.59 19.24 -18.09
CA TYR A 9 36.14 19.23 -18.18
C TYR A 9 35.65 17.79 -18.06
N MET A 10 34.98 17.49 -16.95
CA MET A 10 34.27 16.22 -16.78
C MET A 10 32.78 16.48 -16.94
N CYS A 11 32.16 15.81 -17.91
CA CYS A 11 30.73 15.89 -18.16
C CYS A 11 30.19 14.50 -18.52
N SER A 12 28.96 14.23 -18.10
CA SER A 12 28.17 13.12 -18.64
C SER A 12 27.34 13.62 -19.82
N LEU A 13 26.93 12.70 -20.69
CA LEU A 13 25.99 13.02 -21.77
C LEU A 13 24.60 13.34 -21.19
N ASP A 14 23.90 14.29 -21.82
CA ASP A 14 22.49 14.55 -21.55
C ASP A 14 21.62 13.73 -22.52
N VAL A 15 21.41 12.46 -22.18
CA VAL A 15 20.64 11.52 -23.01
C VAL A 15 19.67 10.74 -22.13
N SER A 16 18.40 10.71 -22.54
CA SER A 16 17.33 10.01 -21.81
C SER A 16 16.78 8.79 -22.54
N LYS A 17 17.03 8.63 -23.86
CA LYS A 17 16.58 7.48 -24.66
C LYS A 17 17.73 6.88 -25.46
N VAL A 18 17.65 5.58 -25.73
CA VAL A 18 18.65 4.86 -26.51
C VAL A 18 18.72 5.38 -27.96
N GLU A 19 17.60 5.84 -28.52
CA GLU A 19 17.53 6.39 -29.88
C GLU A 19 18.44 7.62 -30.07
N HIS A 20 18.57 8.45 -29.05
CA HIS A 20 19.45 9.63 -29.10
C HIS A 20 20.94 9.27 -29.06
N LEU A 21 21.30 8.07 -28.57
CA LEU A 21 22.68 7.58 -28.65
C LEU A 21 23.05 7.27 -30.10
N SER A 22 22.14 6.64 -30.85
CA SER A 22 22.32 6.38 -32.28
C SER A 22 22.45 7.66 -33.10
N ASP A 23 21.67 8.70 -32.80
CA ASP A 23 21.77 10.01 -33.48
C ASP A 23 23.15 10.65 -33.27
N GLY A 24 23.71 10.49 -32.07
CA GLY A 24 25.06 10.94 -31.72
C GLY A 24 26.20 10.03 -32.19
N LYS A 25 25.91 8.89 -32.83
CA LYS A 25 26.88 7.82 -33.13
C LYS A 25 27.64 7.29 -31.89
N LEU A 26 27.05 7.42 -30.71
CA LEU A 26 27.59 6.88 -29.46
C LEU A 26 26.95 5.52 -29.16
N HIS A 27 27.73 4.63 -28.57
CA HIS A 27 27.28 3.33 -28.12
C HIS A 27 27.14 3.29 -26.61
N MET A 28 26.31 2.37 -26.13
CA MET A 28 26.16 2.11 -24.70
C MET A 28 27.50 1.76 -24.01
N ASN A 29 28.43 1.16 -24.77
CA ASN A 29 29.77 0.80 -24.29
C ASN A 29 30.72 2.00 -24.14
N ASP A 30 30.39 3.16 -24.74
CA ASP A 30 31.20 4.37 -24.64
C ASP A 30 30.95 5.11 -23.30
N MET A 31 29.87 4.74 -22.59
CA MET A 31 29.57 5.25 -21.25
C MET A 31 30.21 4.36 -20.17
N GLN A 32 30.94 4.99 -19.24
CA GLN A 32 31.51 4.29 -18.09
C GLN A 32 30.42 3.63 -17.23
N LEU A 33 30.73 2.47 -16.64
CA LEU A 33 29.76 1.71 -15.82
C LEU A 33 29.30 2.45 -14.56
N CYS A 34 30.09 3.41 -14.06
CA CYS A 34 29.75 4.25 -12.91
C CYS A 34 28.98 5.52 -13.28
N ASP A 35 28.70 5.76 -14.57
CA ASP A 35 27.96 6.93 -15.02
C ASP A 35 26.45 6.73 -14.76
N GLY A 36 25.85 7.58 -13.95
CA GLY A 36 24.42 7.53 -13.63
C GLY A 36 23.53 7.75 -14.86
N THR A 37 24.01 8.43 -15.91
CA THR A 37 23.26 8.58 -17.17
C THR A 37 23.01 7.21 -17.83
N ARG A 38 23.95 6.25 -17.70
CA ARG A 38 23.80 4.90 -18.25
C ARG A 38 22.61 4.16 -17.64
N ASP A 39 22.46 4.24 -16.32
CA ASP A 39 21.34 3.62 -15.60
C ASP A 39 20.00 4.26 -15.98
N LEU A 40 19.97 5.59 -16.11
CA LEU A 40 18.77 6.33 -16.50
C LEU A 40 18.27 5.91 -17.90
N VAL A 41 19.18 5.78 -18.87
CA VAL A 41 18.86 5.33 -20.23
C VAL A 41 18.33 3.89 -20.23
N LEU A 42 18.95 2.98 -19.46
CA LEU A 42 18.49 1.59 -19.35
C LEU A 42 17.09 1.48 -18.73
N ILE A 43 16.85 2.23 -17.65
CA ILE A 43 15.55 2.25 -16.96
C ILE A 43 14.48 2.76 -17.92
N ASN A 44 14.74 3.86 -18.64
CA ASN A 44 13.78 4.41 -19.58
C ASN A 44 13.52 3.47 -20.77
N GLN A 45 14.56 2.81 -21.30
CA GLN A 45 14.38 1.81 -22.36
C GLN A 45 13.53 0.63 -21.90
N SER A 46 13.80 0.09 -20.71
CA SER A 46 13.00 -0.99 -20.14
C SER A 46 11.53 -0.59 -19.96
N ARG A 47 11.28 0.65 -19.53
CA ARG A 47 9.94 1.23 -19.41
C ARG A 47 9.24 1.33 -20.76
N LEU A 48 9.91 1.87 -21.78
CA LEU A 48 9.33 2.01 -23.12
C LEU A 48 8.99 0.65 -23.75
N SER A 49 9.87 -0.34 -23.60
CA SER A 49 9.61 -1.71 -24.07
C SER A 49 8.40 -2.35 -23.35
N GLN A 50 8.25 -2.12 -22.04
CA GLN A 50 7.09 -2.62 -21.29
C GLN A 50 5.78 -1.98 -21.75
N ILE A 51 5.78 -0.67 -22.02
CA ILE A 51 4.59 0.03 -22.53
C ILE A 51 4.19 -0.53 -23.89
N LYS A 52 5.14 -0.66 -24.84
CA LYS A 52 4.87 -1.26 -26.16
C LYS A 52 4.30 -2.67 -26.06
N TYR A 53 4.89 -3.51 -25.21
CA TYR A 53 4.40 -4.86 -24.99
C TYR A 53 2.96 -4.89 -24.45
N ASN A 54 2.63 -4.02 -23.50
CA ASN A 54 1.27 -3.93 -22.97
C ASN A 54 0.26 -3.42 -24.01
N GLU A 55 0.66 -2.47 -24.86
CA GLU A 55 -0.17 -2.00 -25.97
C GLU A 55 -0.47 -3.13 -26.97
N GLU A 56 0.56 -3.90 -27.37
CA GLU A 56 0.38 -5.09 -28.24
C GLU A 56 -0.53 -6.14 -27.61
N LEU A 57 -0.44 -6.33 -26.30
CA LEU A 57 -1.25 -7.30 -25.56
C LEU A 57 -2.73 -6.88 -25.51
N GLU A 58 -3.01 -5.60 -25.32
CA GLU A 58 -4.38 -5.06 -25.41
C GLU A 58 -4.93 -5.12 -26.84
N GLU A 59 -4.11 -4.88 -27.87
CA GLU A 59 -4.54 -5.02 -29.26
C GLU A 59 -4.88 -6.48 -29.61
N LYS A 60 -4.00 -7.43 -29.23
CA LYS A 60 -4.26 -8.87 -29.41
C LYS A 60 -5.53 -9.31 -28.69
N LYS A 61 -5.77 -8.80 -27.49
CA LYS A 61 -7.00 -9.08 -26.72
C LYS A 61 -8.24 -8.53 -27.43
N LYS A 62 -8.18 -7.32 -27.98
CA LYS A 62 -9.27 -6.75 -28.78
C LYS A 62 -9.55 -7.58 -30.03
N ASN A 63 -8.51 -8.02 -30.73
CA ASN A 63 -8.64 -8.89 -31.90
C ASN A 63 -9.23 -10.25 -31.54
N LEU A 64 -8.81 -10.84 -30.42
CA LEU A 64 -9.36 -12.10 -29.90
C LEU A 64 -10.86 -11.97 -29.57
N SER A 65 -11.27 -10.87 -28.93
CA SER A 65 -12.68 -10.58 -28.66
C SER A 65 -13.48 -10.54 -29.96
N LYS A 66 -12.98 -9.81 -30.95
CA LYS A 66 -13.66 -9.62 -32.25
C LYS A 66 -13.80 -10.94 -33.02
N LEU A 67 -12.76 -11.77 -33.01
CA LEU A 67 -12.80 -13.10 -33.62
C LEU A 67 -13.77 -14.03 -32.89
N THR A 68 -13.86 -13.92 -31.56
CA THR A 68 -14.81 -14.69 -30.76
C THR A 68 -16.23 -14.32 -31.12
N ASP A 69 -16.54 -13.03 -31.25
CA ASP A 69 -17.85 -12.54 -31.66
C ASP A 69 -18.22 -13.06 -33.07
N GLN A 70 -17.28 -12.99 -34.01
CA GLN A 70 -17.48 -13.54 -35.37
C GLN A 70 -17.77 -15.04 -35.37
N ILE A 71 -17.02 -15.82 -34.60
CA ILE A 71 -17.25 -17.28 -34.47
C ILE A 71 -18.64 -17.54 -33.84
N THR A 72 -19.08 -16.74 -32.89
CA THR A 72 -20.43 -16.90 -32.30
C THR A 72 -21.53 -16.59 -33.31
N ASP A 73 -21.35 -15.57 -34.14
CA ASP A 73 -22.30 -15.22 -35.20
C ASP A 73 -22.35 -16.26 -36.33
N GLU A 74 -21.19 -16.78 -36.76
CA GLU A 74 -21.16 -17.87 -37.74
C GLU A 74 -21.76 -19.16 -37.18
N LYS A 75 -21.52 -19.48 -35.89
CA LYS A 75 -22.15 -20.61 -35.23
C LYS A 75 -23.68 -20.43 -35.19
N ARG A 76 -24.16 -19.22 -34.88
CA ARG A 76 -25.60 -18.89 -34.89
C ARG A 76 -26.22 -19.08 -36.28
N LYS A 77 -25.59 -18.54 -37.32
CA LYS A 77 -26.07 -18.69 -38.71
C LYS A 77 -26.08 -20.17 -39.15
N SER A 78 -25.04 -20.92 -38.79
CA SER A 78 -24.97 -22.36 -39.06
C SER A 78 -26.08 -23.13 -38.33
N ASP A 79 -26.39 -22.77 -37.08
CA ASP A 79 -27.43 -23.41 -36.27
C ASP A 79 -28.85 -23.06 -36.79
N GLU A 80 -29.06 -21.83 -37.27
CA GLU A 80 -30.32 -21.40 -37.90
C GLU A 80 -30.60 -22.20 -39.18
N LEU A 81 -29.61 -22.29 -40.08
CA LEU A 81 -29.73 -23.09 -41.32
C LEU A 81 -29.94 -24.59 -41.04
N LEU A 82 -29.29 -25.13 -40.00
CA LEU A 82 -29.47 -26.53 -39.58
C LEU A 82 -30.91 -26.84 -39.14
N CYS A 83 -31.57 -25.90 -38.47
CA CYS A 83 -32.97 -26.05 -38.04
C CYS A 83 -33.96 -25.92 -39.20
N GLU A 84 -33.62 -25.19 -40.26
CA GLU A 84 -34.48 -25.06 -41.45
C GLU A 84 -34.45 -26.31 -42.34
N LEU A 85 -33.29 -26.98 -42.41
CA LEU A 85 -33.05 -28.07 -43.36
C LEU A 85 -33.36 -29.47 -42.79
N VAL A 86 -33.48 -29.62 -41.47
CA VAL A 86 -33.57 -30.93 -40.81
C VAL A 86 -34.56 -30.89 -39.63
N PRO A 87 -35.37 -31.93 -39.39
CA PRO A 87 -36.25 -31.97 -38.23
C PRO A 87 -35.51 -31.73 -36.89
N PRO A 88 -36.16 -31.07 -35.91
CA PRO A 88 -35.53 -30.66 -34.65
C PRO A 88 -34.80 -31.78 -33.91
N SER A 89 -35.35 -33.00 -33.96
CA SER A 89 -34.77 -34.20 -33.33
C SER A 89 -33.41 -34.60 -33.90
N VAL A 90 -33.17 -34.37 -35.19
CA VAL A 90 -31.91 -34.73 -35.86
C VAL A 90 -30.90 -33.58 -35.77
N ALA A 91 -31.36 -32.32 -35.81
CA ALA A 91 -30.52 -31.15 -35.57
C ALA A 91 -29.87 -31.18 -34.16
N GLU A 92 -30.60 -31.67 -33.15
CA GLU A 92 -30.10 -31.81 -31.77
C GLU A 92 -29.01 -32.89 -31.65
N ILE A 93 -29.14 -34.01 -32.37
CA ILE A 93 -28.11 -35.06 -32.45
C ILE A 93 -26.84 -34.53 -33.14
N LEU A 94 -27.00 -33.73 -34.21
CA LEU A 94 -25.87 -33.13 -34.94
C LEU A 94 -25.13 -32.05 -34.14
N ARG A 95 -25.84 -31.31 -33.26
CA ARG A 95 -25.21 -30.35 -32.32
C ARG A 95 -24.28 -31.04 -31.31
N MET A 96 -24.67 -32.24 -30.84
CA MET A 96 -23.87 -33.05 -29.92
C MET A 96 -22.58 -33.60 -30.56
N GLY A 97 -22.50 -33.64 -31.89
CA GLY A 97 -21.40 -34.26 -32.65
C GLY A 97 -20.13 -33.41 -32.85
N LYS A 98 -20.03 -32.19 -32.31
CA LYS A 98 -18.80 -31.34 -32.38
C LYS A 98 -18.05 -31.28 -31.03
N PRO A 99 -17.50 -32.39 -30.51
CA PRO A 99 -16.85 -32.43 -29.19
C PRO A 99 -15.62 -31.51 -29.10
N GLU A 100 -14.86 -31.35 -30.18
CA GLU A 100 -13.64 -30.52 -30.19
C GLU A 100 -13.92 -29.02 -29.99
N LEU A 101 -15.04 -28.51 -30.48
CA LEU A 101 -15.41 -27.09 -30.36
C LEU A 101 -15.93 -26.78 -28.94
N GLU A 102 -16.69 -27.71 -28.36
CA GLU A 102 -17.16 -27.60 -26.97
C GLU A 102 -16.00 -27.79 -25.98
N GLU A 103 -15.04 -28.66 -26.28
CA GLU A 103 -13.83 -28.81 -25.48
C GLU A 103 -12.94 -27.55 -25.54
N LYS A 104 -12.73 -26.98 -26.74
CA LYS A 104 -12.02 -25.70 -26.88
C LYS A 104 -12.74 -24.55 -26.17
N LYS A 105 -14.07 -24.46 -26.27
CA LYS A 105 -14.87 -23.48 -25.50
C LYS A 105 -14.72 -23.66 -24.00
N LYS A 106 -14.77 -24.91 -23.52
CA LYS A 106 -14.62 -25.25 -22.11
C LYS A 106 -13.22 -24.90 -21.59
N ASN A 107 -12.18 -25.16 -22.38
CA ASN A 107 -10.82 -24.79 -22.03
C ASN A 107 -10.61 -23.27 -22.05
N LEU A 108 -11.22 -22.56 -23.01
CA LEU A 108 -11.18 -21.10 -23.08
C LEU A 108 -11.93 -20.44 -21.91
N SER A 109 -13.10 -20.97 -21.53
CA SER A 109 -13.83 -20.54 -20.34
C SER A 109 -13.00 -20.75 -19.09
N LYS A 110 -12.43 -21.94 -18.88
CA LYS A 110 -11.53 -22.19 -17.73
C LYS A 110 -10.35 -21.23 -17.66
N LEU A 111 -9.71 -20.95 -18.81
CA LEU A 111 -8.59 -20.02 -18.86
C LEU A 111 -9.04 -18.58 -18.57
N THR A 112 -10.21 -18.19 -19.07
CA THR A 112 -10.81 -16.87 -18.79
C THR A 112 -11.11 -16.73 -17.30
N ASP A 113 -11.70 -17.75 -16.69
CA ASP A 113 -12.02 -17.78 -15.26
C ASP A 113 -10.75 -17.64 -14.41
N GLN A 114 -9.68 -18.38 -14.76
CA GLN A 114 -8.37 -18.26 -14.11
C GLN A 114 -7.79 -16.84 -14.20
N ILE A 115 -7.83 -16.22 -15.38
CA ILE A 115 -7.35 -14.85 -15.59
C ILE A 115 -8.18 -13.86 -14.76
N THR A 116 -9.51 -14.04 -14.69
CA THR A 116 -10.37 -13.16 -13.88
C THR A 116 -10.11 -13.31 -12.39
N ASP A 117 -9.87 -14.53 -11.91
CA ASP A 117 -9.55 -14.79 -10.51
C ASP A 117 -8.17 -14.25 -10.12
N GLU A 118 -7.16 -14.41 -10.99
CA GLU A 118 -5.84 -13.80 -10.78
C GLU A 118 -5.93 -12.27 -10.78
N LYS A 119 -6.71 -11.69 -11.70
CA LYS A 119 -6.94 -10.24 -11.74
C LYS A 119 -7.65 -9.74 -10.48
N ARG A 120 -8.66 -10.47 -9.99
CA ARG A 120 -9.37 -10.14 -8.76
C ARG A 120 -8.43 -10.16 -7.55
N LYS A 121 -7.62 -11.21 -7.41
CA LYS A 121 -6.63 -11.32 -6.33
C LYS A 121 -5.60 -10.18 -6.39
N SER A 122 -5.14 -9.84 -7.60
CA SER A 122 -4.23 -8.72 -7.82
C SER A 122 -4.86 -7.38 -7.42
N ASP A 123 -6.12 -7.15 -7.79
CA ASP A 123 -6.88 -5.94 -7.45
C ASP A 123 -7.17 -5.82 -5.94
N GLU A 124 -7.49 -6.93 -5.27
CA GLU A 124 -7.70 -6.98 -3.81
C GLU A 124 -6.41 -6.58 -3.08
N LEU A 125 -5.27 -7.18 -3.46
CA LEU A 125 -3.96 -6.85 -2.87
C LEU A 125 -3.58 -5.39 -3.12
N LEU A 126 -3.87 -4.84 -4.30
CA LEU A 126 -3.59 -3.44 -4.61
C LEU A 126 -4.33 -2.49 -3.65
N CYS A 127 -5.60 -2.77 -3.37
CA CYS A 127 -6.40 -2.00 -2.42
C CYS A 127 -5.93 -2.13 -0.96
N GLU A 128 -5.26 -3.23 -0.60
CA GLU A 128 -4.64 -3.39 0.72
C GLU A 128 -3.34 -2.60 0.88
N LEU A 129 -2.62 -2.37 -0.22
CA LEU A 129 -1.29 -1.76 -0.22
C LEU A 129 -1.29 -0.24 -0.36
N VAL A 130 -2.30 0.34 -1.01
CA VAL A 130 -2.38 1.78 -1.27
C VAL A 130 -3.79 2.34 -1.01
N PRO A 131 -3.94 3.66 -0.77
CA PRO A 131 -5.25 4.27 -0.61
C PRO A 131 -6.17 4.00 -1.82
N PRO A 132 -7.51 3.86 -1.62
CA PRO A 132 -8.44 3.55 -2.71
C PRO A 132 -8.38 4.51 -3.90
N SER A 133 -8.22 5.82 -3.63
CA SER A 133 -8.08 6.84 -4.68
C SER A 133 -6.82 6.66 -5.54
N VAL A 134 -5.75 6.07 -4.98
CA VAL A 134 -4.51 5.78 -5.69
C VAL A 134 -4.62 4.46 -6.45
N ALA A 135 -5.27 3.45 -5.85
CA ALA A 135 -5.51 2.16 -6.47
C ALA A 135 -6.32 2.30 -7.78
N GLU A 136 -7.35 3.17 -7.80
CA GLU A 136 -8.13 3.45 -9.01
C GLU A 136 -7.27 4.02 -10.15
N ILE A 137 -6.39 4.96 -9.87
CA ILE A 137 -5.50 5.58 -10.87
C ILE A 137 -4.53 4.53 -11.43
N LEU A 138 -3.97 3.68 -10.56
CA LEU A 138 -3.09 2.59 -10.96
C LEU A 138 -3.82 1.53 -11.80
N ARG A 139 -5.09 1.22 -11.48
CA ARG A 139 -5.93 0.31 -12.30
C ARG A 139 -6.18 0.85 -13.70
N MET A 140 -6.23 2.16 -13.86
CA MET A 140 -6.33 2.81 -15.18
C MET A 140 -5.01 2.85 -15.95
N GLY A 141 -3.92 2.31 -15.40
CA GLY A 141 -2.58 2.35 -16.02
C GLY A 141 -1.98 3.76 -16.08
N LYS A 142 -2.53 4.71 -15.32
CA LYS A 142 -2.06 6.10 -15.31
C LYS A 142 -0.97 6.28 -14.24
N PRO A 143 0.04 7.14 -14.50
CA PRO A 143 1.00 7.51 -13.46
C PRO A 143 0.29 8.25 -12.34
N VAL A 144 0.66 7.94 -11.09
CA VAL A 144 0.17 8.67 -9.92
C VAL A 144 1.11 9.83 -9.65
N GLU A 145 0.60 11.05 -9.77
CA GLU A 145 1.36 12.25 -9.44
C GLU A 145 1.56 12.37 -7.92
N ALA A 146 2.70 12.92 -7.53
CA ALA A 146 2.96 13.22 -6.12
C ALA A 146 2.01 14.33 -5.64
N ARG A 147 1.41 14.12 -4.46
CA ARG A 147 0.49 15.07 -3.85
C ARG A 147 1.08 15.61 -2.56
N GLU A 148 0.98 16.92 -2.39
CA GLU A 148 1.29 17.58 -1.13
C GLU A 148 0.07 17.59 -0.21
N TYR A 149 0.32 17.25 1.05
CA TYR A 149 -0.64 17.31 2.14
C TYR A 149 -0.12 18.36 3.12
N PRO A 150 -0.76 19.55 3.24
CA PRO A 150 -0.26 20.62 4.10
C PRO A 150 -0.31 20.25 5.59
N GLU A 151 -1.24 19.38 5.96
CA GLU A 151 -1.49 18.99 7.34
C GLU A 151 -1.70 17.47 7.43
N ALA A 152 -0.61 16.74 7.66
CA ALA A 152 -0.63 15.30 7.88
C ALA A 152 -0.08 14.95 9.25
N THR A 153 -0.76 14.04 9.95
CA THR A 153 -0.32 13.51 11.23
C THR A 153 0.35 12.16 11.02
N LEU A 154 1.63 12.09 11.35
CA LEU A 154 2.45 10.88 11.24
C LEU A 154 2.65 10.25 12.61
N LEU A 155 2.43 8.94 12.68
CA LEU A 155 2.72 8.09 13.83
C LEU A 155 3.87 7.15 13.47
N PHE A 156 4.94 7.19 14.26
CA PHE A 156 6.00 6.18 14.24
C PHE A 156 5.92 5.31 15.49
N SER A 157 6.16 4.02 15.32
CA SER A 157 6.24 3.07 16.42
C SER A 157 7.51 2.23 16.33
N ASP A 158 8.06 1.89 17.49
CA ASP A 158 9.20 0.97 17.59
C ASP A 158 9.00 -0.01 18.75
N ILE A 159 9.46 -1.24 18.54
CA ILE A 159 9.48 -2.27 19.57
C ILE A 159 10.75 -2.08 20.39
N VAL A 160 10.55 -1.80 21.68
CA VAL A 160 11.68 -1.58 22.58
C VAL A 160 12.50 -2.85 22.69
N THR A 161 13.80 -2.73 22.50
CA THR A 161 14.78 -3.84 22.54
C THR A 161 14.54 -4.93 21.48
N PHE A 162 13.97 -4.59 20.31
CA PHE A 162 13.75 -5.56 19.23
C PHE A 162 15.02 -6.34 18.86
N THR A 163 16.17 -5.67 18.74
CA THR A 163 17.46 -6.30 18.43
C THR A 163 17.85 -7.39 19.43
N ASN A 164 17.60 -7.17 20.73
CA ASN A 164 17.86 -8.17 21.76
C ASN A 164 16.88 -9.34 21.66
N ILE A 165 15.61 -9.07 21.35
CA ILE A 165 14.59 -10.10 21.15
C ILE A 165 14.95 -10.97 19.94
N SER A 166 15.35 -10.36 18.82
CA SER A 166 15.75 -11.09 17.61
C SER A 166 17.04 -11.87 17.78
N ALA A 167 17.98 -11.38 18.60
CA ALA A 167 19.21 -12.10 18.91
C ALA A 167 18.98 -13.28 19.88
N ALA A 168 18.00 -13.16 20.80
CA ALA A 168 17.75 -14.15 21.84
C ALA A 168 16.67 -15.19 21.48
N CYS A 169 15.90 -15.01 20.40
CA CYS A 169 14.78 -15.87 20.01
C CYS A 169 15.02 -16.54 18.65
N THR A 170 14.27 -17.59 18.35
CA THR A 170 14.33 -18.19 17.01
C THR A 170 13.63 -17.27 16.00
N PRO A 171 14.04 -17.28 14.71
CA PRO A 171 13.36 -16.50 13.68
C PRO A 171 11.85 -16.79 13.61
N TYR A 172 11.45 -18.04 13.85
CA TYR A 172 10.06 -18.46 13.90
C TYR A 172 9.27 -17.74 15.01
N ASP A 173 9.82 -17.71 16.23
CA ASP A 173 9.19 -17.05 17.38
C ASP A 173 9.06 -15.53 17.16
N VAL A 174 10.07 -14.90 16.54
CA VAL A 174 10.06 -13.47 16.22
C VAL A 174 8.98 -13.16 15.19
N VAL A 175 8.86 -13.98 14.14
CA VAL A 175 7.83 -13.81 13.11
C VAL A 175 6.43 -13.99 13.70
N ASN A 176 6.20 -15.00 14.55
CA ASN A 176 4.91 -15.18 15.21
C ASN A 176 4.56 -14.00 16.13
N MET A 177 5.51 -13.49 16.90
CA MET A 177 5.31 -12.29 17.71
C MET A 177 4.92 -11.08 16.86
N LEU A 178 5.60 -10.86 15.73
CA LEU A 178 5.29 -9.76 14.82
C LEU A 178 3.90 -9.93 14.20
N ASN A 179 3.55 -11.15 13.75
CA ASN A 179 2.23 -11.45 13.21
C ASN A 179 1.13 -11.21 14.25
N ASP A 180 1.33 -11.63 15.50
CA ASP A 180 0.41 -11.37 16.61
C ASP A 180 0.28 -9.88 16.91
N LEU A 181 1.39 -9.14 16.83
CA LEU A 181 1.41 -7.71 17.01
C LEU A 181 0.61 -7.00 15.92
N PHE A 182 0.87 -7.31 14.65
CA PHE A 182 0.22 -6.66 13.51
C PHE A 182 -1.25 -7.06 13.35
N THR A 183 -1.59 -8.34 13.53
CA THR A 183 -2.99 -8.82 13.50
C THR A 183 -3.83 -8.14 14.57
N ARG A 184 -3.23 -7.90 15.75
CA ARG A 184 -3.90 -7.14 16.81
C ARG A 184 -3.93 -5.67 16.47
N TYR A 185 -2.87 -5.06 15.91
CA TYR A 185 -2.88 -3.67 15.47
C TYR A 185 -4.03 -3.37 14.51
N ASP A 186 -4.29 -4.28 13.57
CA ASP A 186 -5.39 -4.16 12.62
C ASP A 186 -6.77 -4.27 13.33
N ARG A 187 -6.84 -5.01 14.45
CA ARG A 187 -8.02 -5.06 15.34
C ARG A 187 -8.06 -3.92 16.39
N ILE A 188 -6.96 -3.20 16.61
CA ILE A 188 -6.70 -2.22 17.69
C ILE A 188 -7.24 -0.81 17.38
N ALA A 189 -7.98 -0.65 16.28
CA ALA A 189 -9.07 0.32 16.30
C ALA A 189 -10.05 0.07 17.50
N LYS A 190 -9.99 -1.07 18.21
CA LYS A 190 -10.80 -1.30 19.42
C LYS A 190 -10.14 -1.83 20.70
N ILE A 191 -9.02 -2.57 20.77
CA ILE A 191 -8.58 -3.18 22.06
C ILE A 191 -7.05 -3.42 22.17
N THR A 192 -6.27 -2.46 22.67
CA THR A 192 -4.84 -2.64 23.03
C THR A 192 -4.67 -3.01 24.50
N LYS A 193 -4.63 -4.32 24.82
CA LYS A 193 -3.84 -4.87 25.95
C LYS A 193 -3.43 -6.31 25.57
N SER A 194 -2.15 -6.66 25.75
CA SER A 194 -1.56 -8.03 25.83
C SER A 194 -0.83 -8.70 24.63
N VAL A 195 0.05 -8.02 23.90
CA VAL A 195 1.12 -8.75 23.14
C VAL A 195 2.29 -9.00 24.09
N THR A 196 2.82 -10.23 24.13
CA THR A 196 3.94 -10.63 25.01
C THR A 196 5.19 -10.97 24.20
N ARG A 197 6.36 -10.86 24.84
CA ARG A 197 7.65 -11.24 24.25
C ARG A 197 7.79 -12.77 24.22
N PRO A 198 8.37 -13.34 23.14
CA PRO A 198 8.75 -14.75 23.14
C PRO A 198 9.72 -15.05 24.28
N ARG A 199 9.58 -16.23 24.88
CA ARG A 199 10.40 -16.76 25.99
C ARG A 199 10.24 -16.09 27.36
N THR A 200 10.21 -14.76 27.44
CA THR A 200 10.11 -14.07 28.75
C THR A 200 8.67 -13.88 29.22
N ASN A 201 7.68 -14.03 28.33
CA ASN A 201 6.25 -13.81 28.58
C ASN A 201 5.91 -12.46 29.23
N THR A 202 6.81 -11.48 29.10
CA THR A 202 6.64 -10.12 29.58
C THR A 202 5.87 -9.29 28.55
N PRO A 203 5.11 -8.26 28.95
CA PRO A 203 4.39 -7.42 28.01
C PRO A 203 5.35 -6.72 27.05
N LEU A 204 5.02 -6.73 25.77
CA LEU A 204 5.76 -6.02 24.74
C LEU A 204 5.62 -4.51 25.00
N ARG A 205 6.76 -3.82 25.11
CA ARG A 205 6.79 -2.36 25.30
C ARG A 205 7.05 -1.72 23.95
N ILE A 206 6.23 -0.75 23.62
CA ILE A 206 6.28 -0.04 22.34
C ILE A 206 6.54 1.44 22.62
N ARG A 207 7.43 2.04 21.86
CA ARG A 207 7.59 3.49 21.80
C ARG A 207 6.71 4.03 20.70
N LEU A 208 6.06 5.16 20.96
CA LEU A 208 5.21 5.85 20.00
C LEU A 208 5.65 7.31 19.90
N GLY A 209 5.80 7.78 18.67
CA GLY A 209 6.10 9.17 18.33
C GLY A 209 5.07 9.74 17.37
N VAL A 210 4.55 10.93 17.67
CA VAL A 210 3.54 11.60 16.85
C VAL A 210 3.99 13.01 16.50
N HIS A 211 3.92 13.33 15.21
CA HIS A 211 4.19 14.67 14.71
C HIS A 211 3.22 15.04 13.59
N MET A 212 2.92 16.33 13.48
CA MET A 212 2.05 16.87 12.44
C MET A 212 2.75 17.97 11.68
N GLY A 213 2.63 17.93 10.35
CA GLY A 213 3.20 18.92 9.44
C GLY A 213 2.94 18.57 7.98
N PRO A 214 3.49 19.35 7.04
CA PRO A 214 3.33 19.11 5.61
C PRO A 214 4.11 17.87 5.17
N VAL A 215 3.54 17.08 4.27
CA VAL A 215 4.18 15.89 3.70
C VAL A 215 3.83 15.76 2.23
N VAL A 216 4.77 15.31 1.42
CA VAL A 216 4.53 14.93 0.03
C VAL A 216 4.42 13.41 -0.02
N ALA A 217 3.34 12.90 -0.59
CA ALA A 217 3.16 11.46 -0.77
C ALA A 217 2.94 11.11 -2.24
N GLY A 218 3.47 9.96 -2.66
CA GLY A 218 3.41 9.52 -4.05
C GLY A 218 3.77 8.05 -4.21
N VAL A 219 3.51 7.51 -5.40
CA VAL A 219 3.83 6.12 -5.72
C VAL A 219 5.22 6.04 -6.33
N VAL A 220 6.07 5.18 -5.76
CA VAL A 220 7.41 4.90 -6.25
C VAL A 220 7.45 3.47 -6.80
N GLY A 221 7.98 3.32 -8.02
CA GLY A 221 8.14 2.04 -8.70
C GLY A 221 6.97 1.66 -9.61
N ILE A 222 7.30 1.12 -10.80
CA ILE A 222 6.32 0.79 -11.84
C ILE A 222 5.77 -0.63 -11.67
N LYS A 223 6.65 -1.62 -11.44
CA LYS A 223 6.26 -3.04 -11.29
C LYS A 223 5.73 -3.38 -9.90
N MET A 224 6.25 -2.71 -8.88
CA MET A 224 5.85 -2.88 -7.47
C MET A 224 5.61 -1.50 -6.88
N PRO A 225 4.42 -0.91 -7.10
CA PRO A 225 4.10 0.44 -6.64
C PRO A 225 4.09 0.47 -5.11
N ARG A 226 4.94 1.31 -4.52
CA ARG A 226 4.96 1.59 -3.08
C ARG A 226 4.50 3.00 -2.84
N TYR A 227 3.50 3.18 -1.99
CA TYR A 227 3.08 4.51 -1.56
C TYR A 227 4.06 5.03 -0.50
N CYS A 228 4.85 6.02 -0.87
CA CYS A 228 5.90 6.58 -0.03
C CYS A 228 5.56 8.01 0.40
N MET A 229 6.04 8.39 1.58
CA MET A 229 5.91 9.73 2.13
C MET A 229 7.29 10.36 2.29
N PHE A 230 7.42 11.62 1.91
CA PHE A 230 8.64 12.40 1.92
C PHE A 230 8.41 13.77 2.56
N GLY A 231 9.43 14.28 3.23
CA GLY A 231 9.42 15.60 3.85
C GLY A 231 10.07 15.60 5.23
N ASP A 232 10.39 16.79 5.74
CA ASP A 232 11.00 16.96 7.05
C ASP A 232 10.10 16.44 8.18
N THR A 233 8.77 16.54 8.00
CA THR A 233 7.77 15.99 8.93
C THR A 233 7.99 14.49 9.19
N VAL A 234 8.38 13.71 8.18
CA VAL A 234 8.68 12.27 8.34
C VAL A 234 9.91 12.09 9.23
N SER A 235 10.95 12.89 8.98
CA SER A 235 12.21 12.87 9.75
C SER A 235 12.03 13.32 11.20
N VAL A 236 11.16 14.30 11.44
CA VAL A 236 10.82 14.77 12.79
C VAL A 236 9.97 13.76 13.52
N ALA A 237 8.95 13.17 12.88
CA ALA A 237 8.10 12.13 13.45
C ALA A 237 8.92 10.90 13.89
N ASN A 238 9.86 10.46 13.05
CA ASN A 238 10.80 9.39 13.40
C ASN A 238 11.64 9.75 14.65
N LYS A 239 12.10 11.00 14.76
CA LYS A 239 12.81 11.46 15.98
C LYS A 239 11.92 11.56 17.20
N MET A 240 10.61 11.82 17.04
CA MET A 240 9.66 11.80 18.14
C MET A 240 9.52 10.38 18.71
N GLU A 241 9.55 9.37 17.86
CA GLU A 241 9.58 7.97 18.33
C GLU A 241 10.89 7.71 19.08
N SER A 242 12.03 8.01 18.47
CA SER A 242 13.32 7.56 18.99
C SER A 242 13.71 8.25 20.31
N HIS A 243 13.31 9.51 20.52
CA HIS A 243 13.47 10.20 21.80
C HIS A 243 12.34 9.87 22.79
N GLY A 244 11.31 9.13 22.38
CA GLY A 244 10.17 8.74 23.20
C GLY A 244 10.52 7.80 24.34
N ILE A 245 9.65 7.77 25.35
CA ILE A 245 9.78 6.85 26.49
C ILE A 245 8.95 5.60 26.19
N PRO A 246 9.50 4.38 26.39
CA PRO A 246 8.74 3.14 26.28
C PRO A 246 7.41 3.15 27.02
N SER A 247 6.34 2.70 26.34
CA SER A 247 4.97 2.66 26.85
C SER A 247 4.30 4.02 27.08
N ARG A 248 4.91 5.11 26.59
CA ARG A 248 4.29 6.44 26.55
C ARG A 248 4.25 6.96 25.13
N THR A 249 3.21 7.72 24.80
CA THR A 249 3.06 8.35 23.49
C THR A 249 3.70 9.72 23.54
N HIS A 250 4.80 9.89 22.80
CA HIS A 250 5.52 11.16 22.71
C HIS A 250 4.99 11.98 21.53
N VAL A 251 4.69 13.25 21.78
CA VAL A 251 3.94 14.09 20.85
C VAL A 251 4.64 15.45 20.71
N SER A 252 4.82 15.90 19.47
CA SER A 252 5.30 17.25 19.18
C SER A 252 4.25 18.32 19.50
N GLU A 253 4.68 19.58 19.67
CA GLU A 253 3.76 20.70 19.90
C GLU A 253 2.69 20.85 18.80
N SER A 254 3.05 20.70 17.53
CA SER A 254 2.10 20.80 16.40
C SER A 254 1.00 19.75 16.49
N ALA A 255 1.37 18.50 16.74
CA ALA A 255 0.43 17.40 16.92
C ALA A 255 -0.45 17.60 18.16
N ARG A 256 0.08 18.13 19.27
CA ARG A 256 -0.71 18.48 20.46
C ARG A 256 -1.77 19.53 20.14
N LYS A 257 -1.40 20.63 19.47
CA LYS A 257 -2.33 21.71 19.11
C LYS A 257 -3.49 21.18 18.26
N ALA A 258 -3.20 20.39 17.23
CA ALA A 258 -4.23 19.78 16.39
C ALA A 258 -5.09 18.75 17.13
N ALA A 259 -4.48 17.96 18.04
CA ALA A 259 -5.20 17.01 18.87
C ALA A 259 -6.18 17.72 19.82
N LEU A 260 -5.77 18.84 20.44
CA LEU A 260 -6.63 19.65 21.31
C LEU A 260 -7.77 20.35 20.55
N GLN A 261 -7.54 20.75 19.30
CA GLN A 261 -8.59 21.27 18.42
C GLN A 261 -9.68 20.22 18.12
N THR A 262 -9.26 18.95 17.97
CA THR A 262 -10.18 17.84 17.65
C THR A 262 -10.85 17.26 18.89
N ASN A 263 -10.13 17.17 20.00
CA ASN A 263 -10.59 16.58 21.25
C ASN A 263 -9.97 17.31 22.45
N SER A 264 -10.77 18.17 23.08
CA SER A 264 -10.36 18.97 24.23
C SER A 264 -10.16 18.17 25.51
N TYR A 265 -10.62 16.91 25.56
CA TYR A 265 -10.47 16.02 26.72
C TYR A 265 -9.13 15.26 26.74
N LEU A 266 -8.20 15.53 25.81
CA LEU A 266 -6.88 14.89 25.82
C LEU A 266 -5.97 15.60 26.82
N GLU A 267 -5.40 14.83 27.74
CA GLU A 267 -4.46 15.33 28.75
C GLU A 267 -3.02 15.06 28.33
N PHE A 268 -2.23 16.14 28.32
CA PHE A 268 -0.82 16.11 27.96
C PHE A 268 0.05 16.54 29.14
N SER A 269 1.11 15.79 29.41
CA SER A 269 2.16 16.19 30.35
C SER A 269 3.32 16.85 29.60
N ASP A 270 3.87 17.90 30.20
CA ASP A 270 5.03 18.59 29.66
C ASP A 270 6.27 17.70 29.76
N ARG A 271 7.01 17.58 28.66
CA ARG A 271 8.33 16.95 28.68
C ARG A 271 9.45 17.99 28.78
N GLY A 272 9.23 19.17 28.24
CA GLY A 272 10.24 20.21 28.05
C GLY A 272 10.81 20.22 26.63
N VAL A 273 11.94 20.90 26.48
CA VAL A 273 12.59 21.12 25.18
C VAL A 273 13.56 19.99 24.87
N ILE A 274 13.49 19.45 23.67
CA ILE A 274 14.41 18.46 23.13
C ILE A 274 15.17 19.02 21.93
N GLN A 275 16.42 18.58 21.76
CA GLN A 275 17.21 18.92 20.58
C GLN A 275 16.95 17.92 19.45
N VAL A 276 16.33 18.37 18.37
CA VAL A 276 16.03 17.58 17.18
C VAL A 276 17.03 17.94 16.09
N LYS A 277 17.92 17.00 15.74
CA LYS A 277 18.92 17.21 14.68
C LYS A 277 18.25 17.72 13.39
N GLY A 278 18.71 18.83 12.83
CA GLY A 278 18.17 19.40 11.58
C GLY A 278 16.95 20.33 11.73
N VAL A 279 16.32 20.38 12.90
CA VAL A 279 15.24 21.35 13.18
C VAL A 279 15.63 22.33 14.30
N GLY A 280 16.41 21.85 15.28
CA GLY A 280 16.85 22.66 16.43
C GLY A 280 16.13 22.26 17.71
N GLN A 281 15.86 23.24 18.57
CA GLN A 281 15.13 23.03 19.81
C GLN A 281 13.63 22.93 19.54
N MET A 282 12.99 21.91 20.11
CA MET A 282 11.56 21.71 19.96
C MET A 282 10.94 21.33 21.30
N HIS A 283 9.82 21.94 21.63
CA HIS A 283 9.07 21.64 22.85
C HIS A 283 8.12 20.46 22.62
N THR A 284 8.11 19.50 23.54
CA THR A 284 7.36 18.25 23.37
C THR A 284 6.62 17.82 24.62
N TYR A 285 5.71 16.86 24.42
CA TYR A 285 4.72 16.44 25.41
C TYR A 285 4.56 14.92 25.42
N PHE A 286 4.08 14.37 26.52
CA PHE A 286 3.52 13.03 26.52
C PHE A 286 2.01 13.08 26.60
N LEU A 287 1.34 12.21 25.86
CA LEU A 287 -0.09 11.99 26.03
C LEU A 287 -0.29 11.02 27.21
N GLU A 288 -0.92 11.50 28.28
CA GLU A 288 -1.15 10.71 29.50
C GLU A 288 -2.52 10.01 29.45
N GLN A 289 -3.59 10.76 29.14
CA GLN A 289 -4.95 10.24 29.20
C GLN A 289 -5.85 10.84 28.12
N ASN A 290 -6.88 10.07 27.75
CA ASN A 290 -8.01 10.57 26.96
C ASN A 290 -9.23 10.55 27.88
N GLY A 291 -9.67 11.73 28.34
CA GLY A 291 -10.82 11.90 29.23
C GLY A 291 -12.17 11.52 28.60
N ARG A 292 -12.21 11.03 27.36
CA ARG A 292 -13.39 10.31 26.85
C ARG A 292 -13.54 9.04 27.67
N LYS A 293 -14.52 9.04 28.59
CA LYS A 293 -15.15 7.83 29.14
C LYS A 293 -15.25 6.81 28.02
N THR A 294 -14.66 5.64 28.21
CA THR A 294 -14.82 4.55 27.23
C THR A 294 -16.33 4.28 27.07
N VAL A 295 -16.78 3.66 25.98
CA VAL A 295 -18.20 3.24 25.84
C VAL A 295 -18.68 2.51 27.11
N TRP A 296 -17.78 1.82 27.81
CA TRP A 296 -18.01 1.11 29.06
C TRP A 296 -18.21 2.03 30.29
N ASP A 297 -17.47 3.14 30.37
CA ASP A 297 -17.63 4.16 31.42
C ASP A 297 -18.86 5.05 31.18
N ILE A 298 -19.29 5.18 29.91
CA ILE A 298 -20.56 5.83 29.53
C ILE A 298 -21.75 4.91 29.86
N CYS A 299 -21.59 3.59 29.69
CA CYS A 299 -22.65 2.60 29.92
C CYS A 299 -22.71 2.04 31.36
N GLY A 300 -21.79 2.40 32.26
CA GLY A 300 -21.85 2.07 33.69
C GLY A 300 -21.89 0.57 34.04
N ARG A 301 -21.35 -0.33 33.20
CA ARG A 301 -21.37 -1.78 33.46
C ARG A 301 -19.97 -2.40 33.48
N PRO A 302 -19.63 -3.21 34.51
CA PRO A 302 -18.34 -3.91 34.56
C PRO A 302 -18.25 -5.03 33.52
N ARG A 303 -17.02 -5.28 33.08
CA ARG A 303 -16.64 -6.09 31.91
C ARG A 303 -16.86 -7.61 32.07
N SER A 304 -17.34 -8.08 33.22
CA SER A 304 -17.41 -9.51 33.58
C SER A 304 -18.63 -10.26 33.04
N TRP A 305 -19.63 -9.56 32.49
CA TRP A 305 -20.94 -10.15 32.22
C TRP A 305 -21.13 -10.80 30.84
N PHE A 306 -20.11 -10.78 29.97
CA PHE A 306 -20.22 -11.24 28.58
C PHE A 306 -19.49 -12.56 28.25
N LEU A 307 -19.13 -13.36 29.27
CA LEU A 307 -18.63 -14.72 29.06
C LEU A 307 -19.74 -15.74 28.72
N SER A 308 -21.02 -15.36 28.65
CA SER A 308 -22.12 -16.34 28.52
C SER A 308 -23.19 -16.09 27.46
N LEU A 309 -23.17 -15.03 26.62
CA LEU A 309 -24.25 -14.82 25.64
C LEU A 309 -23.78 -14.76 24.18
N ASN A 310 -24.34 -15.68 23.39
CA ASN A 310 -24.12 -15.91 21.97
C ASN A 310 -24.16 -14.65 21.09
N ILE A 311 -23.19 -14.59 20.16
CA ILE A 311 -22.78 -13.43 19.35
C ILE A 311 -23.78 -13.01 18.24
N HIS A 312 -24.95 -13.62 18.10
CA HIS A 312 -25.79 -13.43 16.90
C HIS A 312 -26.86 -12.32 16.94
N ALA A 313 -27.09 -11.62 18.06
CA ALA A 313 -28.27 -10.75 18.18
C ALA A 313 -28.01 -9.23 18.26
N CYS A 314 -26.76 -8.74 18.34
CA CYS A 314 -26.50 -7.29 18.52
C CYS A 314 -26.10 -6.51 17.26
N ILE A 315 -26.11 -7.12 16.07
CA ILE A 315 -25.76 -6.43 14.82
C ILE A 315 -26.85 -5.42 14.37
N SER A 316 -28.09 -5.50 14.90
CA SER A 316 -29.23 -4.77 14.31
C SER A 316 -29.65 -3.47 14.99
N LEU A 317 -29.00 -3.01 16.06
CA LEU A 317 -29.47 -1.83 16.81
C LEU A 317 -28.34 -0.93 17.34
N VAL A 318 -27.52 -0.34 16.46
CA VAL A 318 -27.04 1.04 16.64
C VAL A 318 -26.92 1.70 15.25
N PRO A 319 -27.71 2.75 14.95
CA PRO A 319 -27.73 3.42 13.65
C PRO A 319 -26.53 4.36 13.48
N GLN A 320 -26.13 4.57 12.22
CA GLN A 320 -25.49 5.77 11.67
C GLN A 320 -24.88 6.74 12.70
N TYR A 321 -23.62 6.49 13.11
CA TYR A 321 -22.80 7.55 13.69
C TYR A 321 -21.54 7.76 12.84
N SER A 322 -21.48 9.00 12.38
CA SER A 322 -20.63 9.55 11.35
C SER A 322 -19.14 9.35 11.58
N SER A 323 -18.48 9.11 10.47
CA SER A 323 -17.04 9.16 10.15
C SER A 323 -16.36 10.51 10.45
N ARG A 324 -16.55 11.11 11.64
CA ARG A 324 -16.14 12.50 11.94
C ARG A 324 -15.17 12.70 13.11
N CYS A 325 -14.33 11.71 13.45
CA CYS A 325 -13.30 11.90 14.50
C CYS A 325 -11.86 12.07 13.98
N PHE A 326 -11.60 11.94 12.68
CA PHE A 326 -10.29 12.25 12.07
C PHE A 326 -10.52 12.87 10.69
N THR A 327 -10.85 14.16 10.65
CA THR A 327 -11.00 14.91 9.38
C THR A 327 -9.66 15.38 8.80
N HIS A 328 -8.53 14.98 9.38
CA HIS A 328 -7.22 15.12 8.76
C HIS A 328 -6.63 13.75 8.42
N THR A 329 -6.13 13.64 7.19
CA THR A 329 -5.56 12.47 6.56
C THR A 329 -4.52 11.83 7.48
N SER A 330 -4.95 10.83 8.26
CA SER A 330 -4.09 10.15 9.22
C SER A 330 -3.34 9.06 8.46
N VAL A 331 -2.16 9.39 7.95
CA VAL A 331 -1.32 8.40 7.26
C VAL A 331 -0.39 7.78 8.31
N ILE A 332 -0.71 6.55 8.72
CA ILE A 332 0.16 5.76 9.60
C ILE A 332 1.37 5.34 8.76
N ALA A 333 2.53 5.91 9.04
CA ALA A 333 3.79 5.47 8.43
C ALA A 333 4.21 4.15 9.11
N LYS A 334 3.92 3.02 8.47
CA LYS A 334 4.51 1.72 8.83
C LYS A 334 5.95 1.70 8.30
N LYS A 335 6.92 1.43 9.18
CA LYS A 335 8.32 1.22 8.80
C LYS A 335 8.52 -0.21 8.31
#